data_AF-A0A9E3TRZ0-F1
#
_entry.id   AF-A0A9E3TRZ0-F1
#
_cell.length_a   1.000
_cell.length_b   1.000
_cell.length_c   1.000
_cell.angle_alpha   90.00
_cell.angle_beta   90.00
_cell.angle_gamma   90.00
#
_symmetry.space_group_name_H-M   'P 1'
#
loop_
_entity.id
_entity.type
_entity.pdbx_description
1 polymer ?
#
loop_
_entity_poly.entity_id
_entity_poly.type
_entity_poly.pdbx_seq_one_letter_code
_entity_poly.pdbx_strand_id
1 'polypeptide(L)'
;MSIKRFWTVMSMCVASLGCSPAPPEVSAPPSESSRELSGDNGTETPLPVVQTSEPGAVVLAFLDALRDGDDEIAETLLTSIARRETKEHDLTVQPPGSPSARYTIGEVRHVQGGVHVNSNWIEYDESGEQSNYDIVWVLRQEPVGWRVAGMATAVIPNKPPIYLNFEDVPDLLQKWQQADAELAAQVEEVQDLQAAQPSTTLQR
;
A
#
# COMPACT_ATOMS: atom_id res chain seq x y z
N MET A 1 -22.15 -12.33 25.43
CA MET A 1 -21.53 -13.35 26.31
C MET A 1 -20.02 -13.13 26.26
N SER A 2 -19.39 -13.06 27.44
CA SER A 2 -18.09 -12.45 27.73
C SER A 2 -16.83 -13.20 27.26
N ILE A 3 -15.82 -12.43 26.79
CA ILE A 3 -14.38 -12.39 27.16
C ILE A 3 -13.58 -13.68 26.83
N LYS A 4 -12.44 -13.63 26.12
CA LYS A 4 -11.10 -13.30 26.69
C LYS A 4 -10.02 -13.07 25.62
N ARG A 5 -9.35 -11.92 25.74
CA ARG A 5 -8.03 -11.58 25.19
C ARG A 5 -6.96 -12.45 25.88
N PHE A 6 -5.99 -12.96 25.14
CA PHE A 6 -4.76 -13.53 25.70
C PHE A 6 -3.54 -12.83 25.12
N TRP A 7 -2.99 -11.92 25.93
CA TRP A 7 -1.59 -11.51 25.87
C TRP A 7 -0.74 -12.68 26.37
N THR A 8 0.35 -13.03 25.69
CA THR A 8 1.44 -13.78 26.31
C THR A 8 2.77 -13.15 25.92
N VAL A 9 3.37 -12.55 26.93
CA VAL A 9 4.76 -12.11 27.00
C VAL A 9 5.61 -13.37 27.17
N MET A 10 6.66 -13.53 26.36
CA MET A 10 7.75 -14.44 26.72
C MET A 10 9.10 -13.75 26.61
N SER A 11 9.58 -13.41 27.80
CA SER A 11 10.93 -12.99 28.14
C SER A 11 11.88 -14.19 28.04
N MET A 12 13.05 -14.00 27.42
CA MET A 12 14.20 -14.88 27.69
C MET A 12 15.51 -14.12 27.47
N CYS A 13 16.07 -13.61 28.57
CA CYS A 13 17.47 -13.20 28.66
C CYS A 13 18.36 -14.44 28.80
N VAL A 14 19.38 -14.56 27.96
CA VAL A 14 20.60 -15.32 28.28
C VAL A 14 21.80 -14.44 27.96
N ALA A 15 22.37 -13.83 29.00
CA ALA A 15 23.65 -13.15 28.95
C ALA A 15 24.77 -14.18 29.00
N SER A 16 25.65 -14.19 28.00
CA SER A 16 26.94 -14.87 28.08
C SER A 16 28.06 -13.83 28.19
N LEU A 17 28.88 -14.02 29.22
CA LEU A 17 30.10 -13.29 29.53
C LEU A 17 31.18 -13.63 28.50
N GLY A 18 31.86 -12.62 27.95
CA GLY A 18 33.09 -12.79 27.17
C GLY A 18 33.92 -11.52 27.16
N CYS A 19 35.01 -11.51 27.93
CA CYS A 19 35.96 -10.41 28.08
C CYS A 19 37.32 -10.86 27.50
N SER A 20 37.93 -10.11 26.58
CA SER A 20 39.40 -10.00 26.50
C SER A 20 39.91 -8.89 25.56
N PRO A 21 41.08 -8.25 25.83
CA PRO A 21 41.52 -7.04 25.15
C PRO A 21 42.80 -7.16 24.27
N ALA A 22 42.98 -6.13 23.43
CA ALA A 22 44.21 -5.42 23.01
C ALA A 22 44.95 -5.75 21.66
N PRO A 23 45.63 -4.74 21.03
CA PRO A 23 45.91 -4.57 19.56
C PRO A 23 47.44 -4.70 19.24
N PRO A 24 48.08 -4.19 18.14
CA PRO A 24 47.65 -3.39 16.96
C PRO A 24 48.24 -3.78 15.56
N GLU A 25 47.91 -2.97 14.54
CA GLU A 25 48.72 -2.59 13.36
C GLU A 25 48.70 -3.46 12.08
N VAL A 26 48.35 -2.83 10.93
CA VAL A 26 49.17 -2.66 9.69
C VAL A 26 48.27 -2.33 8.47
N SER A 27 48.41 -1.07 8.04
CA SER A 27 48.46 -0.46 6.70
C SER A 27 47.92 -1.14 5.41
N ALA A 28 47.08 -0.34 4.72
CA ALA A 28 47.14 0.06 3.29
C ALA A 28 46.45 -0.78 2.16
N PRO A 29 46.00 -0.13 1.04
CA PRO A 29 44.88 -0.52 0.17
C PRO A 29 45.31 -0.83 -1.29
N PRO A 30 44.45 -0.66 -2.32
CA PRO A 30 43.39 -1.53 -2.82
C PRO A 30 43.81 -2.25 -4.13
N SER A 31 42.98 -3.15 -4.66
CA SER A 31 43.13 -3.60 -6.05
C SER A 31 41.77 -3.85 -6.70
N GLU A 32 41.54 -3.07 -7.74
CA GLU A 32 40.48 -3.23 -8.74
C GLU A 32 40.54 -4.62 -9.37
N SER A 33 39.38 -5.25 -9.53
CA SER A 33 39.20 -6.29 -10.54
C SER A 33 37.88 -6.04 -11.24
N SER A 34 37.98 -5.46 -12.43
CA SER A 34 36.92 -5.30 -13.40
C SER A 34 36.48 -6.68 -13.91
N ARG A 35 35.18 -6.95 -13.85
CA ARG A 35 34.50 -7.90 -14.76
C ARG A 35 33.16 -7.32 -15.16
N GLU A 36 33.01 -7.11 -16.46
CA GLU A 36 31.76 -6.76 -17.13
C GLU A 36 30.85 -7.98 -17.32
N LEU A 37 29.55 -7.67 -17.41
CA LEU A 37 28.47 -8.33 -18.13
C LEU A 37 27.97 -9.70 -17.63
N SER A 38 26.79 -9.67 -17.01
CA SER A 38 25.71 -10.62 -17.30
C SER A 38 24.37 -9.93 -17.02
N GLY A 39 23.44 -10.07 -17.96
CA GLY A 39 22.14 -9.39 -17.96
C GLY A 39 21.33 -9.73 -16.72
N ASP A 40 20.88 -8.69 -16.03
CA ASP A 40 19.96 -8.79 -14.92
C ASP A 40 18.54 -8.65 -15.44
N ASN A 41 17.77 -9.71 -15.22
CA ASN A 41 16.36 -9.77 -15.54
C ASN A 41 15.60 -9.23 -14.33
N GLY A 42 15.19 -7.96 -14.42
CA GLY A 42 14.03 -7.43 -13.70
C GLY A 42 14.07 -7.53 -12.17
N THR A 43 15.04 -6.88 -11.53
CA THR A 43 14.79 -6.27 -10.21
C THR A 43 14.99 -4.77 -10.39
N GLU A 44 13.92 -4.08 -10.78
CA GLU A 44 13.91 -2.61 -10.84
C GLU A 44 14.09 -2.11 -9.40
N THR A 45 15.33 -1.80 -9.05
CA THR A 45 15.64 -1.09 -7.80
C THR A 45 14.92 0.24 -7.88
N PRO A 46 14.06 0.60 -6.90
CA PRO A 46 13.30 1.84 -6.97
C PRO A 46 14.26 3.03 -7.13
N LEU A 47 14.08 3.79 -8.21
CA LEU A 47 14.87 4.99 -8.43
C LEU A 47 14.57 5.99 -7.29
N PRO A 48 15.58 6.69 -6.74
CA PRO A 48 15.34 7.67 -5.70
C PRO A 48 14.41 8.76 -6.23
N VAL A 49 13.28 8.99 -5.56
CA VAL A 49 12.35 10.06 -5.92
C VAL A 49 12.99 11.41 -5.63
N VAL A 50 13.39 12.09 -6.69
CA VAL A 50 13.90 13.47 -6.66
C VAL A 50 12.83 14.46 -7.12
N GLN A 51 13.05 15.76 -6.94
CA GLN A 51 12.07 16.81 -7.26
C GLN A 51 11.61 16.80 -8.72
N THR A 52 12.44 16.28 -9.63
CA THR A 52 12.17 16.18 -11.07
C THR A 52 11.57 14.83 -11.47
N SER A 53 11.16 13.99 -10.52
CA SER A 53 10.58 12.69 -10.83
C SER A 53 9.23 12.86 -11.49
N GLU A 54 8.97 12.07 -12.53
CA GLU A 54 7.67 12.01 -13.18
C GLU A 54 6.60 11.44 -12.24
N PRO A 55 5.31 11.82 -12.40
CA PRO A 55 4.22 11.36 -11.53
C PRO A 55 4.15 9.84 -11.36
N GLY A 56 4.35 9.08 -12.44
CA GLY A 56 4.34 7.63 -12.41
C GLY A 56 5.45 7.04 -11.53
N ALA A 57 6.65 7.64 -11.52
CA ALA A 57 7.76 7.21 -10.69
C ALA A 57 7.49 7.50 -9.20
N VAL A 58 6.81 8.60 -8.89
CA VAL A 58 6.38 8.91 -7.51
C VAL A 58 5.39 7.86 -7.01
N VAL A 59 4.40 7.48 -7.83
CA VAL A 59 3.45 6.42 -7.47
C VAL A 59 4.16 5.07 -7.34
N LEU A 60 5.08 4.74 -8.23
CA LEU A 60 5.85 3.50 -8.14
C LEU A 60 6.57 3.38 -6.79
N ALA A 61 7.33 4.41 -6.41
CA ALA A 61 8.02 4.43 -5.13
C ALA A 61 7.07 4.41 -3.92
N PHE A 62 5.89 5.03 -4.05
CA PHE A 62 4.86 4.97 -3.01
C PHE A 62 4.32 3.55 -2.85
N LEU A 63 4.04 2.85 -3.95
CA LEU A 63 3.59 1.46 -3.94
C LEU A 63 4.68 0.50 -3.45
N ASP A 64 5.95 0.74 -3.77
CA ASP A 64 7.09 -0.02 -3.22
C ASP A 64 7.11 0.11 -1.69
N ALA A 65 7.04 1.34 -1.18
CA ALA A 65 7.04 1.60 0.26
C ALA A 65 5.87 0.91 0.97
N LEU A 66 4.67 0.93 0.38
CA LEU A 66 3.50 0.26 0.94
C LEU A 66 3.63 -1.27 0.94
N ARG A 67 4.16 -1.86 -0.14
CA ARG A 67 4.40 -3.31 -0.22
C ARG A 67 5.44 -3.76 0.80
N ASP A 68 6.49 -2.95 0.98
CA ASP A 68 7.64 -3.29 1.82
C ASP A 68 7.40 -2.92 3.30
N GLY A 69 6.27 -2.27 3.61
CA GLY A 69 5.89 -1.83 4.96
C GLY A 69 6.73 -0.65 5.46
N ASP A 70 7.30 0.13 4.55
CA ASP A 70 8.11 1.32 4.85
C ASP A 70 7.21 2.56 4.98
N ASP A 71 6.49 2.62 6.09
CA ASP A 71 5.54 3.71 6.41
C ASP A 71 6.24 5.08 6.39
N GLU A 72 7.51 5.17 6.80
CA GLU A 72 8.26 6.43 6.81
C GLU A 72 8.46 6.95 5.39
N ILE A 73 8.88 6.09 4.45
CA ILE A 73 9.03 6.48 3.04
C ILE A 73 7.67 6.81 2.43
N ALA A 74 6.64 6.01 2.68
CA ALA A 74 5.28 6.25 2.18
C ALA A 74 4.77 7.64 2.63
N GLU A 75 4.94 8.00 3.90
CA GLU A 75 4.57 9.31 4.45
C GLU A 75 5.30 10.47 3.76
N THR A 76 6.56 10.29 3.36
CA THR A 76 7.34 11.36 2.66
C THR A 76 6.84 11.65 1.24
N LEU A 77 6.12 10.69 0.65
CA LEU A 77 5.57 10.76 -0.71
C LEU A 77 4.14 11.30 -0.73
N LEU A 78 3.50 11.46 0.43
CA LEU A 78 2.25 12.19 0.59
C LEU A 78 2.44 13.71 0.48
N THR A 79 1.40 14.43 0.07
CA THR A 79 1.40 15.89 0.16
C THR A 79 1.59 16.31 1.61
N SER A 80 2.12 17.52 1.81
CA SER A 80 2.27 18.13 3.13
C SER A 80 0.96 18.22 3.89
N ILE A 81 -0.15 18.47 3.20
CA ILE A 81 -1.48 18.47 3.79
C ILE A 81 -1.90 17.04 4.14
N ALA A 82 -1.81 16.10 3.18
CA ALA A 82 -2.20 14.71 3.42
C ALA A 82 -1.45 14.10 4.60
N ARG A 83 -0.12 14.21 4.64
CA ARG A 83 0.69 13.68 5.75
C ARG A 83 0.30 14.26 7.10
N ARG A 84 -0.03 15.56 7.14
CA ARG A 84 -0.44 16.22 8.39
C ARG A 84 -1.80 15.72 8.84
N GLU A 85 -2.79 15.72 7.94
CA GLU A 85 -4.16 15.30 8.24
C GLU A 85 -4.22 13.81 8.62
N THR A 86 -3.57 12.93 7.85
CA THR A 86 -3.57 11.49 8.16
C THR A 86 -2.92 11.22 9.52
N LYS A 87 -1.84 11.93 9.86
CA LYS A 87 -1.18 11.83 11.17
C LYS A 87 -2.04 12.37 12.31
N GLU A 88 -2.71 13.51 12.11
CA GLU A 88 -3.61 14.11 13.12
C GLU A 88 -4.80 13.20 13.46
N HIS A 89 -5.15 12.30 12.55
CA HIS A 89 -6.28 11.38 12.67
C HIS A 89 -5.88 9.91 12.89
N ASP A 90 -4.60 9.63 13.17
CA ASP A 90 -4.05 8.27 13.34
C ASP A 90 -4.42 7.33 12.17
N LEU A 91 -4.48 7.88 10.96
CA LEU A 91 -4.72 7.12 9.73
C LEU A 91 -3.41 6.74 9.08
N THR A 92 -3.13 5.44 9.05
CA THR A 92 -2.10 4.88 8.17
C THR A 92 -2.74 4.56 6.82
N VAL A 93 -2.24 5.17 5.76
CA VAL A 93 -2.66 4.83 4.39
C VAL A 93 -2.02 3.50 4.03
N GLN A 94 -2.72 2.39 4.28
CA GLN A 94 -2.29 1.07 3.86
C GLN A 94 -3.28 0.54 2.83
N PRO A 95 -2.88 0.37 1.56
CA PRO A 95 -3.55 -0.64 0.74
C PRO A 95 -3.45 -2.00 1.44
N PRO A 96 -4.25 -3.00 1.04
CA PRO A 96 -3.87 -4.38 1.35
C PRO A 96 -2.44 -4.54 0.80
N GLY A 97 -1.49 -4.69 1.72
CA GLY A 97 -0.06 -4.57 1.44
C GLY A 97 0.60 -5.88 1.80
N SER A 98 0.28 -6.96 1.09
CA SER A 98 1.04 -8.19 1.32
C SER A 98 2.43 -8.05 0.69
N PRO A 99 3.50 -8.61 1.29
CA PRO A 99 4.81 -8.68 0.64
C PRO A 99 4.79 -9.43 -0.71
N SER A 100 3.76 -10.26 -0.93
CA SER A 100 3.51 -10.97 -2.18
C SER A 100 2.79 -10.13 -3.24
N ALA A 101 2.32 -8.93 -2.91
CA ALA A 101 1.59 -8.09 -3.82
C ALA A 101 2.41 -7.74 -5.06
N ARG A 102 1.72 -7.59 -6.19
CA ARG A 102 2.29 -7.15 -7.47
C ARG A 102 1.49 -5.97 -7.98
N TYR A 103 2.13 -5.05 -8.66
CA TYR A 103 1.43 -3.92 -9.25
C TYR A 103 2.08 -3.46 -10.56
N THR A 104 1.26 -2.79 -11.35
CA THR A 104 1.70 -2.15 -12.60
C THR A 104 1.19 -0.73 -12.65
N ILE A 105 2.06 0.21 -13.05
CA ILE A 105 1.68 1.58 -13.34
C ILE A 105 1.05 1.65 -14.74
N GLY A 106 -0.08 2.33 -14.85
CA GLY A 106 -0.86 2.51 -16.07
C GLY A 106 -0.78 3.94 -16.61
N GLU A 107 -1.90 4.42 -17.14
CA GLU A 107 -2.00 5.75 -17.75
C GLU A 107 -1.69 6.87 -16.74
N VAL A 108 -0.88 7.86 -17.19
CA VAL A 108 -0.65 9.12 -16.49
C VAL A 108 -1.45 10.22 -17.20
N ARG A 109 -2.44 10.80 -16.52
CA ARG A 109 -3.33 11.81 -17.07
C ARG A 109 -3.22 13.12 -16.30
N HIS A 110 -2.89 14.19 -17.01
CA HIS A 110 -2.93 15.54 -16.45
C HIS A 110 -4.38 16.03 -16.40
N VAL A 111 -4.77 16.58 -15.25
CA VAL A 111 -6.12 17.13 -15.01
C VAL A 111 -6.03 18.52 -14.39
N GLN A 112 -7.15 19.22 -14.29
CA GLN A 112 -7.18 20.49 -13.60
C GLN A 112 -6.82 20.30 -12.11
N GLY A 113 -5.70 20.89 -11.70
CA GLY A 113 -5.24 20.86 -10.32
C GLY A 113 -4.31 19.69 -9.95
N GLY A 114 -3.97 18.79 -10.88
CA GLY A 114 -3.07 17.67 -10.55
C GLY A 114 -2.85 16.67 -11.67
N VAL A 115 -2.32 15.52 -11.28
CA VAL A 115 -2.12 14.37 -12.18
C VAL A 115 -2.80 13.15 -11.59
N HIS A 116 -3.49 12.39 -12.42
CA HIS A 116 -4.01 11.09 -12.08
C HIS A 116 -3.11 10.02 -12.67
N VAL A 117 -2.77 9.01 -11.87
CA VAL A 117 -1.95 7.87 -12.29
C VAL A 117 -2.72 6.60 -11.98
N ASN A 118 -3.04 5.83 -13.01
CA ASN A 118 -3.66 4.53 -12.82
C ASN A 118 -2.63 3.51 -12.33
N SER A 119 -3.05 2.58 -11.50
CA SER A 119 -2.32 1.36 -11.19
C SER A 119 -3.28 0.19 -11.06
N ASN A 120 -2.80 -1.00 -11.40
CA ASN A 120 -3.46 -2.24 -11.04
C ASN A 120 -2.65 -2.90 -9.91
N TRP A 121 -3.31 -3.21 -8.80
CA TRP A 121 -2.73 -3.88 -7.64
C TRP A 121 -3.28 -5.29 -7.53
N ILE A 122 -2.40 -6.26 -7.40
CA ILE A 122 -2.71 -7.68 -7.38
C ILE A 122 -2.28 -8.24 -6.04
N GLU A 123 -3.25 -8.76 -5.30
CA GLU A 123 -3.05 -9.48 -4.06
C GLU A 123 -3.23 -10.98 -4.26
N TYR A 124 -2.53 -11.74 -3.42
CA TYR A 124 -2.73 -13.18 -3.29
C TYR A 124 -2.99 -13.49 -1.82
N ASP A 125 -4.07 -14.20 -1.54
CA ASP A 125 -4.33 -14.67 -0.18
C ASP A 125 -3.53 -15.94 0.16
N GLU A 126 -3.70 -16.46 1.38
CA GLU A 126 -3.03 -17.69 1.84
C GLU A 126 -3.38 -18.93 1.01
N SER A 127 -4.51 -18.91 0.29
CA SER A 127 -4.95 -19.99 -0.60
C SER A 127 -4.38 -19.86 -2.03
N GLY A 128 -3.74 -18.73 -2.33
CA GLY A 128 -3.27 -18.37 -3.66
C GLY A 128 -4.36 -17.77 -4.55
N GLU A 129 -5.53 -17.43 -4.00
CA GLU A 129 -6.59 -16.74 -4.73
C GLU A 129 -6.16 -15.29 -5.03
N GLN A 130 -6.34 -14.89 -6.28
CA GLN A 130 -5.91 -13.58 -6.76
C GLN A 130 -7.04 -12.56 -6.63
N SER A 131 -6.76 -11.44 -5.96
CA SER A 131 -7.62 -10.25 -5.95
C SER A 131 -6.97 -9.11 -6.71
N ASN A 132 -7.75 -8.41 -7.54
CA ASN A 132 -7.27 -7.30 -8.38
C ASN A 132 -7.98 -6.01 -8.00
N TYR A 133 -7.22 -4.93 -7.89
CA TYR A 133 -7.72 -3.61 -7.52
C TYR A 133 -7.21 -2.56 -8.51
N ASP A 134 -8.12 -1.92 -9.22
CA ASP A 134 -7.81 -0.76 -10.04
C ASP A 134 -7.87 0.50 -9.17
N ILE A 135 -6.74 1.18 -9.09
CA ILE A 135 -6.56 2.36 -8.24
C ILE A 135 -6.11 3.53 -9.11
N VAL A 136 -6.76 4.68 -8.94
CA VAL A 136 -6.32 5.95 -9.52
C VAL A 136 -5.70 6.79 -8.41
N TRP A 137 -4.39 7.00 -8.47
CA TRP A 137 -3.67 7.86 -7.54
C TRP A 137 -3.80 9.32 -7.98
N VAL A 138 -4.12 10.20 -7.03
CA VAL A 138 -4.26 11.63 -7.28
C VAL A 138 -3.03 12.34 -6.72
N LEU A 139 -2.29 13.01 -7.60
CA LEU A 139 -1.08 13.73 -7.24
C LEU A 139 -1.26 15.24 -7.39
N ARG A 140 -0.59 15.98 -6.50
CA ARG A 140 -0.45 17.44 -6.55
C ARG A 140 1.01 17.81 -6.75
N GLN A 141 1.24 18.91 -7.45
CA GLN A 141 2.58 19.48 -7.57
C GLN A 141 2.86 20.32 -6.31
N GLU A 142 3.87 19.92 -5.54
CA GLU A 142 4.42 20.72 -4.45
C GLU A 142 5.78 21.33 -4.87
N PRO A 143 6.34 22.30 -4.11
CA PRO A 143 7.68 22.82 -4.38
C PRO A 143 8.77 21.75 -4.44
N VAL A 144 8.57 20.63 -3.74
CA VAL A 144 9.49 19.48 -3.66
C VAL A 144 9.23 18.41 -4.73
N GLY A 145 8.31 18.66 -5.68
CA GLY A 145 7.90 17.74 -6.73
C GLY A 145 6.48 17.21 -6.55
N TRP A 146 6.13 16.21 -7.35
CA TRP A 146 4.84 15.53 -7.26
C TRP A 146 4.69 14.76 -5.95
N ARG A 147 3.51 14.83 -5.34
CA ARG A 147 3.16 14.13 -4.09
C ARG A 147 1.74 13.61 -4.13
N VAL A 148 1.48 12.49 -3.45
CA VAL A 148 0.18 11.81 -3.41
C VAL A 148 -0.77 12.53 -2.45
N ALA A 149 -1.93 12.95 -2.94
CA ALA A 149 -2.97 13.65 -2.17
C ALA A 149 -4.17 12.77 -1.85
N GLY A 150 -4.33 11.65 -2.54
CA GLY A 150 -5.50 10.78 -2.40
C GLY A 150 -5.49 9.64 -3.40
N MET A 151 -6.56 8.87 -3.36
CA MET A 151 -6.80 7.76 -4.30
C MET A 151 -8.27 7.68 -4.66
N ALA A 152 -8.58 7.12 -5.82
CA ALA A 152 -9.92 6.68 -6.17
C ALA A 152 -9.92 5.18 -6.49
N THR A 153 -10.87 4.45 -5.92
CA THR A 153 -10.97 2.99 -6.10
C THR A 153 -12.44 2.56 -6.12
N ALA A 154 -12.73 1.49 -6.87
CA ALA A 154 -14.04 0.87 -6.88
C ALA A 154 -14.13 -0.19 -5.78
N VAL A 155 -14.78 0.14 -4.67
CA VAL A 155 -15.00 -0.77 -3.54
C VAL A 155 -16.33 -1.53 -3.62
N ILE A 156 -17.28 -1.02 -4.42
CA ILE A 156 -18.59 -1.64 -4.64
C ILE A 156 -18.69 -2.07 -6.11
N PRO A 157 -19.03 -3.34 -6.39
CA PRO A 157 -19.20 -3.81 -7.76
C PRO A 157 -20.20 -2.94 -8.55
N ASN A 158 -19.84 -2.61 -9.79
CA ASN A 158 -20.67 -1.81 -10.70
C ASN A 158 -20.99 -0.37 -10.25
N LYS A 159 -20.25 0.17 -9.26
CA LYS A 159 -20.35 1.58 -8.86
C LYS A 159 -19.15 2.41 -9.30
N PRO A 160 -19.31 3.74 -9.48
CA PRO A 160 -18.19 4.62 -9.74
C PRO A 160 -17.12 4.52 -8.64
N PRO A 161 -15.83 4.72 -8.98
CA PRO A 161 -14.77 4.79 -7.99
C PRO A 161 -15.04 5.89 -6.95
N ILE A 162 -14.82 5.57 -5.69
CA ILE A 162 -14.92 6.51 -4.58
C ILE A 162 -13.57 7.22 -4.44
N TYR A 163 -13.58 8.55 -4.52
CA TYR A 163 -12.40 9.35 -4.25
C TYR A 163 -12.21 9.56 -2.75
N LEU A 164 -11.13 9.01 -2.22
CA LEU A 164 -10.64 9.15 -0.86
C LEU A 164 -9.55 10.23 -0.84
N ASN A 165 -9.90 11.39 -0.29
CA ASN A 165 -9.01 12.53 -0.21
C ASN A 165 -8.19 12.48 1.08
N PHE A 166 -6.89 12.22 1.00
CA PHE A 166 -6.04 12.19 2.20
C PHE A 166 -5.84 13.58 2.80
N GLU A 167 -6.13 14.64 2.04
CA GLU A 167 -6.11 16.03 2.48
C GLU A 167 -7.41 16.47 3.19
N ASP A 168 -8.45 15.64 3.20
CA ASP A 168 -9.72 15.88 3.91
C ASP A 168 -10.16 14.56 4.58
N VAL A 169 -9.53 14.27 5.71
CA VAL A 169 -9.75 13.03 6.44
C VAL A 169 -11.19 12.86 6.95
N PRO A 170 -11.89 13.89 7.46
CA PRO A 170 -13.30 13.76 7.83
C PRO A 170 -14.18 13.29 6.66
N ASP A 171 -14.03 13.87 5.47
CA ASP A 171 -14.76 13.43 4.27
C ASP A 171 -14.36 12.02 3.83
N LEU A 172 -13.07 11.68 3.90
CA LEU A 172 -12.58 10.34 3.63
C LEU A 172 -13.25 9.29 4.53
N LEU A 173 -13.25 9.51 5.84
CA LEU A 173 -13.85 8.60 6.82
C LEU A 173 -15.36 8.43 6.61
N GLN A 174 -16.05 9.53 6.29
CA GLN A 174 -17.46 9.49 5.97
C GLN A 174 -17.73 8.63 4.73
N LYS A 175 -16.96 8.83 3.65
CA LYS A 175 -17.09 8.03 2.43
C LYS A 175 -16.79 6.55 2.66
N TRP A 176 -15.77 6.26 3.48
CA TRP A 176 -15.43 4.90 3.85
C TRP A 176 -16.58 4.21 4.60
N GLN A 177 -17.13 4.87 5.63
CA GLN A 177 -18.25 4.33 6.40
C GLN A 177 -19.49 4.10 5.53
N GLN A 178 -19.76 5.01 4.58
CA GLN A 178 -20.87 4.86 3.64
C GLN A 178 -20.66 3.65 2.70
N ALA A 179 -19.43 3.46 2.20
CA ALA A 179 -19.10 2.33 1.35
C ALA A 179 -19.25 1.00 2.09
N ASP A 180 -18.75 0.91 3.32
CA ASP A 180 -18.87 -0.29 4.18
C ASP A 180 -20.33 -0.62 4.49
N ALA A 181 -21.13 0.38 4.87
CA ALA A 181 -22.55 0.19 5.17
C ALA A 181 -23.33 -0.30 3.94
N GLU A 182 -23.01 0.23 2.76
CA GLU A 182 -23.68 -0.16 1.53
C GLU A 182 -23.26 -1.55 1.03
N LEU A 183 -21.98 -1.90 1.17
CA LEU A 183 -21.49 -3.23 0.83
C LEU A 183 -22.14 -4.29 1.75
N ALA A 184 -22.25 -4.01 3.05
CA ALA A 184 -22.95 -4.88 3.99
C ALA A 184 -24.42 -5.09 3.60
N ALA A 185 -25.13 -4.02 3.24
CA ALA A 185 -26.52 -4.11 2.80
C ALA A 185 -26.70 -4.96 1.54
N GLN A 186 -25.78 -4.87 0.57
CA GLN A 186 -25.81 -5.71 -0.64
C GLN A 186 -25.54 -7.19 -0.34
N VAL A 187 -24.63 -7.48 0.59
CA VAL A 187 -24.36 -8.85 1.02
C VAL A 187 -25.60 -9.45 1.68
N GLU A 188 -26.29 -8.70 2.55
CA GLU A 188 -27.56 -9.13 3.17
C GLU A 188 -28.65 -9.36 2.12
N GLU A 189 -28.85 -8.43 1.17
CA GLU A 189 -29.84 -8.58 0.10
C GLU A 189 -29.59 -9.82 -0.77
N VAL A 190 -28.33 -10.07 -1.15
CA VAL A 190 -27.96 -11.26 -1.93
C VAL A 190 -28.21 -12.54 -1.14
N GLN A 191 -27.92 -12.56 0.16
CA GLN A 191 -28.17 -13.71 1.03
C GLN A 191 -29.67 -14.00 1.18
N ASP A 192 -30.48 -12.96 1.40
CA ASP A 192 -31.94 -13.08 1.53
C ASP A 192 -32.57 -13.59 0.23
N LEU A 193 -32.13 -13.08 -0.92
CA LEU A 193 -32.58 -13.54 -2.23
C LEU A 193 -32.21 -15.01 -2.48
N GLN A 194 -31.02 -15.46 -2.05
CA GLN A 194 -30.60 -16.86 -2.15
C GLN A 194 -31.40 -17.77 -1.20
N ALA A 195 -31.71 -17.31 0.01
CA ALA A 195 -32.51 -18.07 0.98
C ALA A 195 -33.99 -18.17 0.58
N ALA A 196 -34.51 -17.21 -0.18
CA ALA A 196 -35.90 -17.19 -0.66
C ALA A 196 -36.15 -18.02 -1.95
N GLN A 197 -35.11 -18.54 -2.60
CA GLN A 197 -35.26 -19.36 -3.82
C GLN A 197 -35.71 -20.79 -3.44
N PRO A 198 -36.89 -21.26 -3.87
CA PRO A 198 -37.33 -22.62 -3.59
C PRO A 198 -36.44 -23.62 -4.34
N SER A 199 -35.86 -24.57 -3.61
CA SER A 199 -35.15 -25.72 -4.19
C SER A 199 -36.05 -26.42 -5.21
N THR A 200 -35.80 -26.20 -6.49
CA THR A 200 -36.42 -26.99 -7.55
C THR A 200 -35.75 -28.37 -7.53
N THR A 201 -36.15 -29.18 -6.54
CA THR A 201 -35.82 -30.60 -6.50
C THR A 201 -36.56 -31.25 -7.66
N LEU A 202 -35.83 -31.46 -8.77
CA LEU A 202 -36.23 -32.36 -9.85
C LEU A 202 -36.38 -33.77 -9.24
N GLN A 203 -37.61 -34.11 -8.82
CA GLN A 203 -37.99 -35.48 -8.49
C GLN A 203 -37.87 -36.33 -9.76
N ARG A 204 -36.99 -37.33 -9.69
CA ARG A 204 -36.83 -38.40 -10.68
C ARG A 204 -37.60 -39.63 -10.21
#